data_AF-A0A2E0DF87-F1
#
_entry.id   AF-A0A2E0DF87-F1
#
_cell.length_a   1.000
_cell.length_b   1.000
_cell.length_c   1.000
_cell.angle_alpha   90.00
_cell.angle_beta   90.00
_cell.angle_gamma   90.00
#
_symmetry.space_group_name_H-M   'P 1'
#
loop_
_entity.id
_entity.type
_entity.pdbx_description
1 polymer ?
#
loop_
_entity_poly.entity_id
_entity_poly.type
_entity_poly.pdbx_seq_one_letter_code
_entity_poly.pdbx_strand_id
1 'polypeptide(L)'
;MEATEDRFWLVGNPAWWKLGEGETPPALRDGEIPLSEAWVNSSSNKAHWSRQRLRPLAWGLLKPSAWAPFFLIASSFPLVFPGKTPDDQAVAAILFVVSWSLLIIPQMLERNSQPSSGGSILSLPIDWKLLLVGFVIFPLHIEVDPKIGWISYSLFIASMLRSIGLISESFEIPPARLVAPVNPTALDGLVIDGQWTVLSDRWHRGPIATLATENGSLLISGSSRSGFDFISLAYRHQTGFVQDCLFEGHPESEALSEILLSPPVVFEGAEWPSSFILPVVEE
;
A
#
# COMPACT_ATOMS: atom_id res chain seq x y z
N MET A 1 -2.41 -1.81 27.51
CA MET A 1 -3.09 -1.24 26.34
C MET A 1 -2.58 -1.87 25.05
N GLU A 2 -1.26 -2.00 24.85
CA GLU A 2 -0.66 -2.66 23.67
C GLU A 2 -1.01 -4.16 23.54
N ALA A 3 -1.10 -4.91 24.65
CA ALA A 3 -1.52 -6.32 24.63
C ALA A 3 -2.95 -6.55 24.09
N THR A 4 -3.80 -5.52 24.12
CA THR A 4 -5.14 -5.56 23.52
C THR A 4 -5.09 -5.36 22.01
N GLU A 5 -4.10 -4.62 21.51
CA GLU A 5 -3.90 -4.39 20.07
C GLU A 5 -3.15 -5.53 19.39
N ASP A 6 -2.24 -6.18 20.11
CA ASP A 6 -1.44 -7.28 19.56
C ASP A 6 -2.28 -8.50 19.19
N ARG A 7 -3.37 -8.78 19.92
CA ARG A 7 -4.30 -9.88 19.60
C ARG A 7 -4.95 -9.72 18.23
N PHE A 8 -5.03 -8.49 17.73
CA PHE A 8 -5.62 -8.13 16.45
C PHE A 8 -4.57 -7.78 15.39
N TRP A 9 -3.28 -8.00 15.68
CA TRP A 9 -2.21 -7.62 14.76
C TRP A 9 -2.27 -8.37 13.43
N LEU A 10 -2.62 -9.67 13.47
CA LEU A 10 -2.78 -10.50 12.27
C LEU A 10 -4.10 -10.22 11.55
N VAL A 11 -5.21 -10.27 12.27
CA VAL A 11 -6.54 -10.18 11.67
C VAL A 11 -7.01 -8.75 11.40
N GLY A 12 -6.30 -7.75 11.91
CA GLY A 12 -6.65 -6.34 11.82
C GLY A 12 -7.63 -5.89 12.90
N ASN A 13 -7.67 -4.58 13.15
CA ASN A 13 -8.51 -3.99 14.20
C ASN A 13 -10.01 -4.27 13.91
N PRO A 14 -10.80 -4.73 14.90
CA PRO A 14 -12.24 -4.99 14.72
C PRO A 14 -13.04 -3.82 14.14
N ALA A 15 -12.65 -2.58 14.41
CA ALA A 15 -13.30 -1.38 13.87
C ALA A 15 -13.25 -1.30 12.33
N TRP A 16 -12.34 -2.03 11.68
CA TRP A 16 -12.24 -2.09 10.22
C TRP A 16 -13.31 -2.97 9.58
N TRP A 17 -13.89 -3.89 10.36
CA TRP A 17 -14.76 -4.94 9.88
C TRP A 17 -16.26 -4.64 10.01
N LYS A 18 -16.62 -3.50 10.63
CA LYS A 18 -18.01 -3.13 10.95
C LYS A 18 -18.77 -4.22 11.73
N LEU A 19 -18.06 -4.97 12.56
CA LEU A 19 -18.60 -6.06 13.37
C LEU A 19 -19.37 -5.53 14.58
N GLY A 20 -20.32 -6.33 15.07
CA GLY A 20 -21.06 -6.08 16.31
C GLY A 20 -20.20 -6.24 17.57
N GLU A 21 -20.73 -5.85 18.74
CA GLU A 21 -20.03 -6.07 20.00
C GLU A 21 -19.86 -7.57 20.28
N GLY A 22 -18.63 -8.01 20.53
CA GLY A 22 -18.29 -9.40 20.83
C GLY A 22 -17.95 -10.28 19.62
N GLU A 23 -18.16 -9.77 18.40
CA GLU A 23 -17.77 -10.47 17.18
C GLU A 23 -16.26 -10.37 16.93
N THR A 24 -15.67 -11.45 16.42
CA THR A 24 -14.26 -11.50 16.06
C THR A 24 -14.09 -11.45 14.55
N PRO A 25 -13.03 -10.77 14.04
CA PRO A 25 -12.71 -10.82 12.62
C PRO A 25 -12.59 -12.26 12.11
N PRO A 26 -13.12 -12.57 10.92
CA PRO A 26 -13.05 -13.91 10.36
C PRO A 26 -11.59 -14.30 10.06
N ALA A 27 -11.33 -15.61 10.07
CA ALA A 27 -10.01 -16.16 9.75
C ALA A 27 -9.60 -15.85 8.31
N LEU A 28 -10.55 -15.84 7.37
CA LEU A 28 -10.38 -15.45 5.97
C LEU A 28 -11.37 -14.34 5.64
N ARG A 29 -10.93 -13.34 4.87
CA ARG A 29 -11.83 -12.34 4.27
C ARG A 29 -12.28 -12.82 2.90
N ASP A 30 -13.44 -12.35 2.45
CA ASP A 30 -13.89 -12.52 1.06
C ASP A 30 -12.79 -12.14 0.07
N GLY A 31 -12.58 -13.01 -0.93
CA GLY A 31 -11.54 -12.91 -1.94
C GLY A 31 -10.15 -13.36 -1.50
N GLU A 32 -9.88 -13.61 -0.21
CA GLU A 32 -8.59 -14.15 0.21
C GLU A 32 -8.45 -15.64 -0.12
N ILE A 33 -7.35 -16.00 -0.77
CA ILE A 33 -7.02 -17.39 -1.09
C ILE A 33 -6.35 -18.03 0.14
N PRO A 34 -6.77 -19.23 0.60
CA PRO A 34 -6.12 -19.90 1.73
C PRO A 34 -4.69 -20.32 1.38
N LEU A 35 -3.81 -20.35 2.39
CA LEU A 35 -2.46 -20.87 2.24
C LEU A 35 -2.49 -22.38 1.97
N SER A 36 -1.60 -22.86 1.10
CA SER A 36 -1.48 -24.30 0.83
C SER A 36 -0.89 -25.03 2.04
N GLU A 37 -1.08 -26.35 2.10
CA GLU A 37 -0.56 -27.18 3.19
C GLU A 37 0.96 -27.06 3.36
N ALA A 38 1.72 -26.75 2.30
CA ALA A 38 3.17 -26.55 2.35
C ALA A 38 3.59 -25.36 3.23
N TRP A 39 2.72 -24.36 3.41
CA TRP A 39 2.97 -23.20 4.28
C TRP A 39 2.66 -23.48 5.75
N VAL A 40 1.84 -24.51 6.00
CA VAL A 40 1.37 -24.94 7.32
C VAL A 40 2.29 -26.05 7.86
N ASN A 41 2.62 -27.04 7.03
CA ASN A 41 3.41 -28.22 7.40
C ASN A 41 4.93 -28.02 7.28
N SER A 42 5.47 -26.85 7.64
CA SER A 42 6.91 -26.81 7.94
C SER A 42 7.12 -27.75 9.14
N SER A 43 8.12 -28.63 9.09
CA SER A 43 8.33 -29.84 9.92
C SER A 43 8.26 -29.70 11.46
N SER A 44 7.97 -28.53 11.98
CA SER A 44 7.64 -28.28 13.38
C SER A 44 6.20 -27.74 13.49
N ASN A 45 5.36 -28.35 14.33
CA ASN A 45 4.03 -27.86 14.74
C ASN A 45 4.05 -26.48 15.45
N LYS A 46 5.09 -25.67 15.26
CA LYS A 46 5.44 -24.50 16.06
C LYS A 46 5.36 -23.21 15.26
N ALA A 47 5.83 -23.20 14.00
CA ALA A 47 5.84 -22.00 13.17
C ALA A 47 5.11 -22.19 11.85
N HIS A 48 4.00 -21.48 11.73
CA HIS A 48 3.15 -21.49 10.54
C HIS A 48 3.09 -20.07 10.01
N TRP A 49 3.20 -19.89 8.70
CA TRP A 49 2.94 -18.58 8.10
C TRP A 49 1.49 -18.19 8.33
N SER A 50 1.26 -16.94 8.69
CA SER A 50 -0.07 -16.37 8.88
C SER A 50 -0.20 -15.08 8.11
N ARG A 51 -1.39 -14.82 7.58
CA ARG A 51 -1.70 -13.56 6.91
C ARG A 51 -1.86 -12.46 7.95
N GLN A 52 -1.14 -11.36 7.77
CA GLN A 52 -1.29 -10.11 8.50
C GLN A 52 -2.01 -9.10 7.60
N ARG A 53 -3.22 -8.72 7.99
CA ARG A 53 -4.02 -7.68 7.32
C ARG A 53 -3.56 -6.30 7.77
N LEU A 54 -3.32 -5.43 6.79
CA LEU A 54 -2.95 -4.05 7.06
C LEU A 54 -4.19 -3.17 7.07
N ARG A 55 -4.03 -1.96 7.61
CA ARG A 55 -5.10 -0.97 7.69
C ARG A 55 -5.69 -0.71 6.30
N PRO A 56 -7.02 -0.76 6.13
CA PRO A 56 -7.65 -0.36 4.88
C PRO A 56 -7.31 1.08 4.52
N LEU A 57 -6.81 1.26 3.30
CA LEU A 57 -6.31 2.53 2.76
C LEU A 57 -7.43 3.54 2.47
N ALA A 58 -8.63 3.03 2.20
CA ALA A 58 -9.79 3.82 1.75
C ALA A 58 -10.08 5.05 2.63
N TRP A 59 -10.05 4.92 3.97
CA TRP A 59 -10.46 6.02 4.85
C TRP A 59 -9.44 7.17 4.93
N GLY A 60 -8.15 6.83 4.95
CA GLY A 60 -7.06 7.80 4.99
C GLY A 60 -6.89 8.56 3.67
N LEU A 61 -7.23 7.90 2.55
CA LEU A 61 -6.98 8.41 1.20
C LEU A 61 -8.18 9.08 0.56
N LEU A 62 -9.35 8.45 0.60
CA LEU A 62 -10.52 8.92 -0.14
C LEU A 62 -11.06 10.23 0.42
N LYS A 63 -11.05 10.40 1.75
CA LYS A 63 -11.60 11.60 2.39
C LYS A 63 -10.86 12.89 1.98
N PRO A 64 -9.52 12.99 2.08
CA PRO A 64 -8.81 14.17 1.59
C PRO A 64 -8.83 14.26 0.05
N SER A 65 -8.67 13.13 -0.66
CA SER A 65 -8.63 13.13 -2.13
C SER A 65 -9.96 13.54 -2.76
N ALA A 66 -11.11 13.30 -2.10
CA ALA A 66 -12.43 13.71 -2.59
C ALA A 66 -12.59 15.23 -2.72
N TRP A 67 -11.83 16.02 -1.94
CA TRP A 67 -11.85 17.48 -2.04
C TRP A 67 -10.90 18.02 -3.12
N ALA A 68 -9.95 17.22 -3.59
CA ALA A 68 -8.99 17.68 -4.60
C ALA A 68 -9.68 18.18 -5.90
N PRO A 69 -10.66 17.48 -6.50
CA PRO A 69 -11.37 18.00 -7.67
C PRO A 69 -12.12 19.30 -7.41
N PHE A 70 -12.73 19.45 -6.23
CA PHE A 70 -13.43 20.67 -5.85
C PHE A 70 -12.47 21.87 -5.84
N PHE A 71 -11.32 21.75 -5.17
CA PHE A 71 -10.32 22.81 -5.13
C PHE A 71 -9.70 23.10 -6.49
N LEU A 72 -9.54 22.07 -7.33
CA LEU A 72 -9.10 22.27 -8.71
C LEU A 72 -10.10 23.17 -9.43
N ILE A 73 -11.37 22.77 -9.50
CA ILE A 73 -12.43 23.55 -10.17
C ILE A 73 -12.52 24.97 -9.59
N ALA A 74 -12.49 25.12 -8.26
CA ALA A 74 -12.56 26.40 -7.59
C ALA A 74 -11.41 27.35 -7.97
N SER A 75 -10.22 26.83 -8.31
CA SER A 75 -9.09 27.64 -8.76
C SER A 75 -9.36 28.43 -10.05
N SER A 76 -10.34 28.01 -10.85
CA SER A 76 -10.75 28.74 -12.05
C SER A 76 -11.60 29.98 -11.75
N PHE A 77 -12.32 30.04 -10.63
CA PHE A 77 -13.29 31.11 -10.39
C PHE A 77 -12.67 32.51 -10.26
N PRO A 78 -11.56 32.74 -9.53
CA PRO A 78 -10.91 34.05 -9.52
C PRO A 78 -10.46 34.50 -10.92
N LEU A 79 -10.14 33.55 -11.80
CA LEU A 79 -9.65 33.82 -13.16
C LEU A 79 -10.80 34.13 -14.14
N VAL A 80 -11.96 33.49 -13.98
CA VAL A 80 -13.16 33.77 -14.80
C VAL A 80 -13.88 35.05 -14.36
N PHE A 81 -13.88 35.33 -13.05
CA PHE A 81 -14.59 36.46 -12.46
C PHE A 81 -13.60 37.38 -11.71
N PRO A 82 -12.74 38.12 -12.44
CA PRO A 82 -11.72 38.94 -11.83
C PRO A 82 -12.30 40.12 -11.02
N GLY A 83 -11.54 40.60 -10.05
CA GLY A 83 -11.87 41.72 -9.16
C GLY A 83 -12.78 41.34 -8.00
N LYS A 84 -12.88 40.03 -7.68
CA LYS A 84 -13.71 39.52 -6.57
C LYS A 84 -12.90 39.06 -5.36
N THR A 85 -11.58 38.99 -5.50
CA THR A 85 -10.65 38.73 -4.39
C THR A 85 -9.57 39.82 -4.33
N PRO A 86 -8.81 39.94 -3.22
CA PRO A 86 -7.71 40.90 -3.12
C PRO A 86 -6.60 40.65 -4.15
N ASP A 87 -6.38 39.39 -4.52
CA ASP A 87 -5.42 38.97 -5.54
C ASP A 87 -5.92 37.66 -6.18
N ASP A 88 -6.55 37.79 -7.35
CA ASP A 88 -7.18 36.65 -8.02
C ASP A 88 -6.17 35.58 -8.45
N GLN A 89 -4.94 35.99 -8.80
CA GLN A 89 -3.89 35.06 -9.23
C GLN A 89 -3.36 34.26 -8.04
N ALA A 90 -3.09 34.93 -6.92
CA ALA A 90 -2.63 34.26 -5.71
C ALA A 90 -3.69 33.29 -5.18
N VAL A 91 -4.96 33.70 -5.13
CA VAL A 91 -6.05 32.83 -4.68
C VAL A 91 -6.19 31.60 -5.59
N ALA A 92 -6.18 31.78 -6.92
CA ALA A 92 -6.22 30.67 -7.87
C ALA A 92 -5.04 29.71 -7.68
N ALA A 93 -3.82 30.23 -7.55
CA ALA A 93 -2.62 29.43 -7.33
C ALA A 93 -2.66 28.64 -6.02
N ILE A 94 -3.12 29.24 -4.93
CA ILE A 94 -3.27 28.57 -3.63
C ILE A 94 -4.28 27.43 -3.74
N LEU A 95 -5.45 27.66 -4.33
CA LEU A 95 -6.48 26.61 -4.51
C LEU A 95 -5.96 25.46 -5.37
N PHE A 96 -5.20 25.76 -6.43
CA PHE A 96 -4.55 24.76 -7.28
C PHE A 96 -3.53 23.92 -6.49
N VAL A 97 -2.66 24.55 -5.70
CA VAL A 97 -1.68 23.84 -4.85
C VAL A 97 -2.37 22.99 -3.79
N VAL A 98 -3.43 23.52 -3.15
CA VAL A 98 -4.23 22.78 -2.16
C VAL A 98 -4.84 21.54 -2.81
N SER A 99 -5.40 21.67 -4.01
CA SER A 99 -5.96 20.53 -4.76
C SER A 99 -4.95 19.39 -4.93
N TRP A 100 -3.78 19.68 -5.51
CA TRP A 100 -2.77 18.65 -5.75
C TRP A 100 -2.13 18.12 -4.46
N SER A 101 -2.01 18.96 -3.43
CA SER A 101 -1.53 18.54 -2.11
C SER A 101 -2.50 17.54 -1.45
N LEU A 102 -3.80 17.79 -1.54
CA LEU A 102 -4.84 16.90 -1.03
C LEU A 102 -4.90 15.56 -1.78
N LEU A 103 -4.38 15.50 -3.01
CA LEU A 103 -4.25 14.25 -3.75
C LEU A 103 -2.95 13.53 -3.44
N ILE A 104 -1.81 14.23 -3.42
CA ILE A 104 -0.47 13.61 -3.35
C ILE A 104 -0.06 13.26 -1.91
N ILE A 105 -0.26 14.17 -0.95
CA ILE A 105 0.25 14.00 0.41
C ILE A 105 -0.38 12.78 1.11
N PRO A 106 -1.71 12.57 1.07
CA PRO A 106 -2.31 11.38 1.69
C PRO A 106 -1.76 10.07 1.11
N GLN A 107 -1.53 10.02 -0.20
CA GLN A 107 -0.94 8.87 -0.90
C GLN A 107 0.45 8.53 -0.35
N MET A 108 1.29 9.55 -0.18
CA MET A 108 2.62 9.38 0.41
C MET A 108 2.55 8.89 1.86
N LEU A 109 1.70 9.51 2.68
CA LEU A 109 1.59 9.18 4.09
C LEU A 109 1.06 7.77 4.31
N GLU A 110 -0.01 7.38 3.61
CA GLU A 110 -0.60 6.06 3.77
C GLU A 110 0.32 4.96 3.24
N ARG A 111 0.96 5.16 2.07
CA ARG A 111 1.97 4.24 1.54
C ARG A 111 3.09 4.02 2.54
N ASN A 112 3.68 5.11 3.03
CA ASN A 112 4.82 5.04 3.95
C ASN A 112 4.44 4.49 5.34
N SER A 113 3.15 4.46 5.68
CA SER A 113 2.68 3.84 6.93
C SER A 113 2.63 2.32 6.84
N GLN A 114 2.60 1.75 5.63
CA GLN A 114 2.60 0.31 5.44
C GLN A 114 4.00 -0.27 5.63
N PRO A 115 4.14 -1.36 6.41
CA PRO A 115 5.41 -2.09 6.46
C PRO A 115 5.72 -2.66 5.07
N SER A 116 7.00 -2.72 4.70
CA SER A 116 7.46 -3.29 3.43
C SER A 116 7.02 -2.50 2.18
N SER A 117 6.47 -1.30 2.35
CA SER A 117 6.24 -0.34 1.27
C SER A 117 7.55 0.23 0.70
N GLY A 118 7.47 0.94 -0.42
CA GLY A 118 8.64 1.59 -1.01
C GLY A 118 8.30 2.53 -2.16
N GLY A 119 9.31 2.85 -2.98
CA GLY A 119 9.15 3.68 -4.16
C GLY A 119 9.38 5.17 -3.92
N SER A 120 9.43 5.94 -5.01
CA SER A 120 9.65 7.39 -5.00
C SER A 120 8.33 8.15 -5.04
N ILE A 121 8.36 9.48 -5.05
CA ILE A 121 7.15 10.28 -5.29
C ILE A 121 6.57 10.02 -6.69
N LEU A 122 7.43 9.77 -7.67
CA LEU A 122 7.03 9.53 -9.06
C LEU A 122 6.39 8.16 -9.28
N SER A 123 6.53 7.24 -8.32
CA SER A 123 5.81 5.96 -8.36
C SER A 123 4.38 6.07 -7.84
N LEU A 124 3.98 7.17 -7.21
CA LEU A 124 2.59 7.33 -6.78
C LEU A 124 1.63 7.22 -7.98
N PRO A 125 0.39 6.73 -7.77
CA PRO A 125 -0.63 6.56 -8.80
C PRO A 125 -1.21 7.90 -9.27
N ILE A 126 -0.35 8.76 -9.79
CA ILE A 126 -0.66 10.09 -10.32
C ILE A 126 -0.26 10.10 -11.78
N ASP A 127 -1.07 10.72 -12.63
CA ASP A 127 -0.73 10.93 -14.03
C ASP A 127 0.32 12.06 -14.17
N TRP A 128 1.55 11.75 -13.76
CA TRP A 128 2.70 12.65 -13.81
C TRP A 128 3.00 13.12 -15.22
N LYS A 129 2.73 12.29 -16.24
CA LYS A 129 2.99 12.62 -17.64
C LYS A 129 2.09 13.78 -18.06
N LEU A 130 0.78 13.65 -17.86
CA LEU A 130 -0.17 14.67 -18.26
C LEU A 130 -0.04 15.94 -17.40
N LEU A 131 0.27 15.77 -16.12
CA LEU A 131 0.58 16.87 -15.20
C LEU A 131 1.79 17.69 -15.69
N LEU A 132 2.88 17.01 -16.07
CA LEU A 132 4.08 17.64 -16.60
C LEU A 132 3.81 18.39 -17.91
N VAL A 133 3.05 17.79 -18.83
CA VAL A 133 2.67 18.45 -20.09
C VAL A 133 1.87 19.73 -19.82
N GLY A 134 0.93 19.69 -18.85
CA GLY A 134 0.23 20.89 -18.38
C GLY A 134 1.21 21.97 -17.90
N PHE A 135 2.13 21.64 -17.01
CA PHE A 135 3.12 22.60 -16.51
C PHE A 135 4.04 23.17 -17.59
N VAL A 136 4.40 22.40 -18.61
CA VAL A 136 5.23 22.88 -19.74
C VAL A 136 4.45 23.85 -20.64
N ILE A 137 3.16 23.58 -20.88
CA ILE A 137 2.31 24.43 -21.72
C ILE A 137 1.88 25.70 -20.98
N PHE A 138 1.69 25.63 -19.66
CA PHE A 138 1.15 26.72 -18.87
C PHE A 138 1.84 28.08 -19.12
N PRO A 139 3.18 28.25 -19.07
CA PRO A 139 3.83 29.56 -19.23
C PRO A 139 3.54 30.25 -20.56
N LEU A 140 3.20 29.51 -21.62
CA LEU A 140 2.87 30.06 -22.93
C LEU A 140 1.64 30.97 -22.91
N HIS A 141 0.78 30.88 -21.88
CA HIS A 141 -0.36 31.77 -21.73
C HIS A 141 0.02 33.24 -21.49
N ILE A 142 1.24 33.50 -21.01
CA ILE A 142 1.76 34.84 -20.75
C ILE A 142 2.27 35.49 -22.04
N GLU A 143 3.06 34.74 -22.81
CA GLU A 143 3.80 35.25 -23.97
C GLU A 143 3.02 35.16 -25.29
N VAL A 144 2.08 34.21 -25.42
CA VAL A 144 1.46 33.88 -26.72
C VAL A 144 -0.04 34.23 -26.76
N ASP A 145 -0.87 33.55 -25.97
CA ASP A 145 -2.32 33.80 -25.90
C ASP A 145 -2.87 33.29 -24.55
N PRO A 146 -3.61 34.10 -23.78
CA PRO A 146 -4.26 33.66 -22.54
C PRO A 146 -5.12 32.39 -22.66
N LYS A 147 -5.69 32.11 -23.85
CA LYS A 147 -6.47 30.88 -24.11
C LYS A 147 -5.64 29.61 -23.91
N ILE A 148 -4.32 29.67 -24.09
CA ILE A 148 -3.43 28.53 -23.84
C ILE A 148 -3.45 28.14 -22.36
N GLY A 149 -3.67 29.10 -21.46
CA GLY A 149 -3.84 28.83 -20.03
C GLY A 149 -5.02 27.89 -19.78
N TRP A 150 -6.13 28.07 -20.49
CA TRP A 150 -7.30 27.19 -20.42
C TRP A 150 -7.03 25.80 -21.00
N ILE A 151 -6.24 25.70 -22.07
CA ILE A 151 -5.79 24.41 -22.61
C ILE A 151 -4.96 23.66 -21.57
N SER A 152 -3.96 24.32 -20.98
CA SER A 152 -3.17 23.75 -19.88
C SER A 152 -4.05 23.33 -18.70
N TYR A 153 -5.04 24.14 -18.36
CA TYR A 153 -5.95 23.85 -17.26
C TYR A 153 -6.83 22.62 -17.53
N SER A 154 -7.29 22.41 -18.76
CA SER A 154 -7.95 21.17 -19.18
C SER A 154 -7.06 19.94 -19.02
N LEU A 155 -5.74 20.07 -19.27
CA LEU A 155 -4.79 18.98 -19.03
C LEU A 155 -4.66 18.65 -17.53
N PHE A 156 -4.66 19.65 -16.65
CA PHE A 156 -4.66 19.42 -15.21
C PHE A 156 -5.93 18.71 -14.73
N ILE A 157 -7.11 19.06 -15.27
CA ILE A 157 -8.36 18.34 -14.98
C ILE A 157 -8.28 16.89 -15.48
N ALA A 158 -7.81 16.68 -16.71
CA ALA A 158 -7.66 15.33 -17.25
C ALA A 158 -6.67 14.50 -16.44
N SER A 159 -5.56 15.09 -15.99
CA SER A 159 -4.56 14.44 -15.11
C SER A 159 -5.18 14.08 -13.76
N MET A 160 -5.99 14.96 -13.16
CA MET A 160 -6.73 14.69 -11.93
C MET A 160 -7.67 13.48 -12.09
N LEU A 161 -8.49 13.45 -13.15
CA LEU A 161 -9.42 12.34 -13.40
C LEU A 161 -8.70 11.02 -13.64
N ARG A 162 -7.61 11.02 -14.42
CA ARG A 162 -6.80 9.82 -14.65
C ARG A 162 -6.11 9.35 -13.37
N SER A 163 -5.62 10.26 -12.55
CA SER A 163 -5.03 9.94 -11.24
C SER A 163 -6.04 9.27 -10.32
N ILE A 164 -7.30 9.72 -10.28
CA ILE A 164 -8.36 9.05 -9.50
C ILE A 164 -8.56 7.60 -9.97
N GLY A 165 -8.53 7.34 -11.28
CA GLY A 165 -8.58 5.98 -11.83
C GLY A 165 -7.41 5.11 -11.37
N LEU A 166 -6.18 5.59 -11.54
CA LEU A 166 -4.96 4.89 -11.11
C LEU A 166 -4.94 4.60 -9.60
N ILE A 167 -5.47 5.54 -8.80
CA ILE A 167 -5.62 5.38 -7.36
C ILE A 167 -6.61 4.24 -7.05
N SER A 168 -7.76 4.21 -7.75
CA SER A 168 -8.76 3.16 -7.58
C SER A 168 -8.19 1.79 -7.90
N GLU A 169 -7.52 1.65 -9.05
CA GLU A 169 -6.87 0.41 -9.50
C GLU A 169 -5.83 -0.08 -8.48
N SER A 170 -5.03 0.83 -7.93
CA SER A 170 -4.00 0.50 -6.94
C SER A 170 -4.55 -0.09 -5.63
N PHE A 171 -5.84 0.09 -5.36
CA PHE A 171 -6.50 -0.33 -4.11
C PHE A 171 -7.57 -1.41 -4.31
N GLU A 172 -7.71 -1.95 -5.53
CA GLU A 172 -8.59 -3.10 -5.78
C GLU A 172 -8.18 -4.30 -4.93
N ILE A 173 -6.86 -4.52 -4.83
CA ILE A 173 -6.32 -5.54 -3.94
C ILE A 173 -6.06 -4.92 -2.56
N PRO A 174 -6.68 -5.46 -1.50
CA PRO A 174 -6.46 -4.95 -0.17
C PRO A 174 -5.04 -5.27 0.34
N PRO A 175 -4.50 -4.44 1.24
CA PRO A 175 -3.13 -4.62 1.71
C PRO A 175 -3.03 -5.73 2.76
N ALA A 176 -2.22 -6.73 2.48
CA ALA A 176 -1.83 -7.75 3.44
C ALA A 176 -0.41 -8.25 3.16
N ARG A 177 0.17 -8.94 4.14
CA ARG A 177 1.45 -9.64 3.99
C ARG A 177 1.40 -10.95 4.76
N LEU A 178 2.21 -11.92 4.37
CA LEU A 178 2.40 -13.13 5.15
C LEU A 178 3.52 -12.91 6.16
N VAL A 179 3.35 -13.43 7.37
CA VAL A 179 4.31 -13.29 8.47
C VAL A 179 4.47 -14.61 9.19
N ALA A 180 5.66 -14.84 9.74
CA ALA A 180 5.94 -15.97 10.61
C ALA A 180 6.92 -15.56 11.71
N PRO A 181 6.73 -16.06 12.95
CA PRO A 181 7.65 -15.82 14.06
C PRO A 181 8.96 -16.57 13.86
N VAL A 182 10.08 -15.91 14.18
CA VAL A 182 11.42 -16.45 13.91
C VAL A 182 12.36 -16.25 15.09
N ASN A 183 13.31 -17.16 15.23
CA ASN A 183 14.53 -16.87 15.98
C ASN A 183 15.54 -16.27 14.99
N PRO A 184 16.01 -15.02 15.15
CA PRO A 184 16.94 -14.38 14.22
C PRO A 184 18.18 -15.22 13.89
N THR A 185 18.72 -15.93 14.88
CA THR A 185 19.92 -16.77 14.72
C THR A 185 19.69 -17.99 13.81
N ALA A 186 18.45 -18.44 13.66
CA ALA A 186 18.09 -19.55 12.78
C ALA A 186 18.01 -19.15 11.30
N LEU A 187 18.09 -17.84 11.00
CA LEU A 187 17.99 -17.28 9.65
C LEU A 187 19.34 -16.82 9.09
N ASP A 188 20.42 -16.90 9.87
CA ASP A 188 21.76 -16.59 9.39
C ASP A 188 22.22 -17.67 8.39
N GLY A 189 22.55 -17.26 7.15
CA GLY A 189 22.90 -18.21 6.08
C GLY A 189 21.70 -18.78 5.34
N LEU A 190 20.59 -18.03 5.29
CA LEU A 190 19.36 -18.41 4.60
C LEU A 190 19.61 -18.83 3.15
N VAL A 191 19.18 -20.05 2.79
CA VAL A 191 19.18 -20.51 1.41
C VAL A 191 17.84 -20.10 0.80
N ILE A 192 17.87 -19.02 0.02
CA ILE A 192 16.74 -18.58 -0.79
C ILE A 192 16.95 -19.11 -2.22
N ASP A 193 15.87 -19.49 -2.89
CA ASP A 193 15.92 -19.92 -4.30
C ASP A 193 16.65 -18.88 -5.18
N GLY A 194 17.39 -19.37 -6.18
CA GLY A 194 18.28 -18.57 -7.02
C GLY A 194 17.58 -17.53 -7.90
N GLN A 195 16.24 -17.58 -8.00
CA GLN A 195 15.45 -16.54 -8.66
C GLN A 195 15.42 -15.22 -7.84
N TRP A 196 15.63 -15.29 -6.53
CA TRP A 196 15.57 -14.13 -5.65
C TRP A 196 16.89 -13.35 -5.67
N THR A 197 16.77 -12.03 -5.71
CA THR A 197 17.89 -11.13 -5.46
C THR A 197 18.05 -10.97 -3.94
N VAL A 198 19.12 -11.54 -3.40
CA VAL A 198 19.46 -11.43 -1.97
C VAL A 198 20.07 -10.06 -1.69
N LEU A 199 19.47 -9.33 -0.75
CA LEU A 199 19.91 -8.00 -0.29
C LEU A 199 20.71 -8.09 1.01
N SER A 200 20.42 -9.09 1.84
CA SER A 200 21.15 -9.39 3.07
C SER A 200 21.23 -10.90 3.29
N ASP A 201 22.39 -11.38 3.71
CA ASP A 201 22.67 -12.77 4.08
C ASP A 201 22.33 -13.10 5.54
N ARG A 202 22.00 -12.06 6.32
CA ARG A 202 21.64 -12.14 7.74
C ARG A 202 20.26 -11.58 7.98
N TRP A 203 19.63 -12.06 9.04
CA TRP A 203 18.38 -11.46 9.50
C TRP A 203 18.62 -10.05 10.03
N HIS A 204 17.81 -9.11 9.56
CA HIS A 204 17.69 -7.79 10.16
C HIS A 204 16.28 -7.24 9.95
N ARG A 205 15.96 -6.15 10.65
CA ARG A 205 14.73 -5.40 10.45
C ARG A 205 14.83 -4.63 9.13
N GLY A 206 14.06 -5.02 8.13
CA GLY A 206 14.11 -4.45 6.78
C GLY A 206 14.22 -5.48 5.67
N PRO A 207 14.45 -5.03 4.42
CA PRO A 207 14.54 -5.88 3.22
C PRO A 207 15.67 -6.91 3.28
N ILE A 208 15.34 -8.19 3.07
CA ILE A 208 16.31 -9.31 3.05
C ILE A 208 16.50 -9.84 1.62
N ALA A 209 15.41 -10.02 0.88
CA ALA A 209 15.47 -10.49 -0.51
C ALA A 209 14.27 -10.00 -1.29
N THR A 210 14.42 -9.89 -2.61
CA THR A 210 13.35 -9.45 -3.50
C THR A 210 13.31 -10.27 -4.78
N LEU A 211 12.11 -10.48 -5.30
CA LEU A 211 11.86 -11.10 -6.59
C LEU A 211 11.03 -10.13 -7.42
N ALA A 212 11.57 -9.66 -8.53
CA ALA A 212 10.87 -8.74 -9.42
C ALA A 212 9.73 -9.46 -10.16
N THR A 213 8.62 -8.77 -10.36
CA THR A 213 7.51 -9.23 -11.18
C THR A 213 7.19 -8.17 -12.25
N GLU A 214 6.16 -8.39 -13.08
CA GLU A 214 5.83 -7.48 -14.18
C GLU A 214 5.37 -6.10 -13.67
N ASN A 215 4.49 -6.06 -12.67
CA ASN A 215 3.87 -4.87 -12.11
C ASN A 215 4.30 -4.60 -10.66
N GLY A 216 5.36 -5.24 -10.18
CA GLY A 216 5.78 -5.10 -8.80
C GLY A 216 6.98 -5.95 -8.41
N SER A 217 6.98 -6.36 -7.15
CA SER A 217 8.01 -7.22 -6.58
C SER A 217 7.50 -7.93 -5.34
N LEU A 218 7.88 -9.19 -5.16
CA LEU A 218 7.82 -9.85 -3.86
C LEU A 218 9.02 -9.42 -3.02
N LEU A 219 8.78 -9.23 -1.73
CA LEU A 219 9.76 -8.74 -0.77
C LEU A 219 9.71 -9.59 0.49
N ILE A 220 10.85 -10.22 0.79
CA ILE A 220 11.12 -10.84 2.09
C ILE A 220 11.77 -9.78 2.97
N SER A 221 11.23 -9.57 4.16
CA SER A 221 11.76 -8.61 5.12
C SER A 221 11.63 -9.08 6.56
N GLY A 222 12.59 -8.73 7.41
CA GLY A 222 12.45 -8.90 8.85
C GLY A 222 11.65 -7.78 9.49
N SER A 223 10.84 -8.10 10.50
CA SER A 223 10.12 -7.12 11.32
C SER A 223 10.10 -7.54 12.78
N SER A 224 9.84 -6.59 13.69
CA SER A 224 9.79 -6.88 15.13
C SER A 224 8.60 -6.18 15.76
N ARG A 225 7.91 -6.84 16.69
CA ARG A 225 6.80 -6.27 17.45
C ARG A 225 6.73 -6.87 18.84
N SER A 226 6.55 -6.02 19.85
CA SER A 226 6.36 -6.43 21.26
C SER A 226 7.42 -7.40 21.79
N GLY A 227 8.68 -7.21 21.36
CA GLY A 227 9.82 -8.05 21.77
C GLY A 227 9.97 -9.35 20.99
N PHE A 228 9.11 -9.63 20.00
CA PHE A 228 9.21 -10.78 19.11
C PHE A 228 9.68 -10.35 17.72
N ASP A 229 10.43 -11.24 17.08
CA ASP A 229 10.96 -11.05 15.74
C ASP A 229 10.22 -11.95 14.74
N PHE A 230 10.03 -11.42 13.54
CA PHE A 230 9.24 -12.02 12.47
C PHE A 230 9.97 -11.90 11.15
N ILE A 231 9.73 -12.88 10.28
CA ILE A 231 9.97 -12.76 8.85
C ILE A 231 8.63 -12.48 8.17
N SER A 232 8.65 -11.67 7.11
CA SER A 232 7.45 -11.36 6.35
C SER A 232 7.70 -11.48 4.86
N LEU A 233 6.68 -11.90 4.14
CA LEU A 233 6.61 -11.88 2.69
C LEU A 233 5.48 -10.94 2.29
N ALA A 234 5.78 -9.92 1.51
CA ALA A 234 4.81 -8.95 1.01
C ALA A 234 4.96 -8.80 -0.51
N TYR A 235 3.84 -8.61 -1.20
CA TYR A 235 3.87 -8.12 -2.57
C TYR A 235 3.78 -6.60 -2.57
N ARG A 236 4.76 -5.97 -3.20
CA ARG A 236 4.85 -4.51 -3.37
C ARG A 236 4.60 -4.18 -4.83
N HIS A 237 3.45 -3.58 -5.09
CA HIS A 237 3.08 -3.08 -6.42
C HIS A 237 4.05 -1.97 -6.87
N GLN A 238 4.13 -1.72 -8.18
CA GLN A 238 4.96 -0.66 -8.78
C GLN A 238 4.70 0.73 -8.18
N THR A 239 3.49 0.98 -7.66
CA THR A 239 3.18 2.24 -6.99
C THR A 239 3.83 2.38 -5.61
N GLY A 240 4.31 1.27 -5.08
CA GLY A 240 4.99 1.14 -3.80
C GLY A 240 4.06 0.78 -2.64
N PHE A 241 2.75 0.65 -2.90
CA PHE A 241 1.78 0.11 -1.95
C PHE A 241 1.94 -1.41 -1.84
N VAL A 242 1.65 -1.92 -0.64
CA VAL A 242 1.58 -3.36 -0.39
C VAL A 242 0.18 -3.86 -0.72
N GLN A 243 0.11 -4.99 -1.42
CA GLN A 243 -1.13 -5.69 -1.77
C GLN A 243 -1.01 -7.16 -1.33
N ASP A 244 -2.15 -7.79 -1.05
CA ASP A 244 -2.19 -9.22 -0.74
C ASP A 244 -1.83 -10.05 -2.00
N CYS A 245 -0.74 -10.81 -1.93
CA CYS A 245 -0.28 -11.67 -3.01
C CYS A 245 -1.18 -12.89 -3.25
N LEU A 246 -2.09 -13.20 -2.33
CA LEU A 246 -2.97 -14.36 -2.38
C LEU A 246 -4.42 -13.90 -2.26
N PHE A 247 -4.85 -13.12 -3.25
CA PHE A 247 -6.20 -12.57 -3.36
C PHE A 247 -6.79 -12.86 -4.74
N GLU A 248 -8.08 -13.16 -4.78
CA GLU A 248 -8.85 -13.43 -6.00
C GLU A 248 -8.88 -12.18 -6.89
N GLY A 249 -8.59 -12.35 -8.17
CA GLY A 249 -8.51 -11.23 -9.11
C GLY A 249 -7.21 -10.43 -9.03
N HIS A 250 -6.20 -10.89 -8.27
CA HIS A 250 -4.87 -10.28 -8.34
C HIS A 250 -4.35 -10.31 -9.79
N PRO A 251 -3.89 -9.18 -10.36
CA PRO A 251 -3.45 -9.10 -11.76
C PRO A 251 -2.34 -10.09 -12.13
N GLU A 252 -1.50 -10.44 -11.15
CA GLU A 252 -0.41 -11.40 -11.31
C GLU A 252 -0.70 -12.78 -10.68
N SER A 253 -1.96 -13.13 -10.47
CA SER A 253 -2.36 -14.37 -9.78
C SER A 253 -1.71 -15.63 -10.35
N GLU A 254 -1.59 -15.76 -11.68
CA GLU A 254 -0.95 -16.93 -12.31
C GLU A 254 0.54 -17.03 -11.94
N ALA A 255 1.32 -15.96 -12.15
CA ALA A 255 2.74 -15.93 -11.79
C ALA A 255 2.98 -16.12 -10.29
N LEU A 256 2.16 -15.48 -9.45
CA LEU A 256 2.24 -15.61 -8.00
C LEU A 256 1.86 -17.02 -7.53
N SER A 257 0.91 -17.68 -8.20
CA SER A 257 0.48 -19.03 -7.82
C SER A 257 1.60 -20.05 -7.97
N GLU A 258 2.44 -19.94 -9.01
CA GLU A 258 3.59 -20.82 -9.21
C GLU A 258 4.70 -20.56 -8.18
N ILE A 259 5.04 -19.29 -7.96
CA ILE A 259 6.09 -18.88 -7.02
C ILE A 259 5.69 -19.22 -5.57
N LEU A 260 4.41 -19.08 -5.22
CA LEU A 260 3.91 -19.22 -3.85
C LEU A 260 3.30 -20.60 -3.56
N LEU A 261 3.58 -21.61 -4.38
CA LEU A 261 3.20 -23.01 -4.08
C LEU A 261 3.73 -23.47 -2.72
N SER A 262 4.94 -23.00 -2.37
CA SER A 262 5.61 -23.28 -1.09
C SER A 262 6.28 -22.01 -0.56
N PRO A 263 6.54 -21.90 0.76
CA PRO A 263 7.19 -20.72 1.30
C PRO A 263 8.61 -20.55 0.71
N PRO A 264 8.99 -19.33 0.27
CA PRO A 264 10.30 -19.09 -0.32
C PRO A 264 11.45 -19.22 0.70
N VAL A 265 11.10 -19.33 1.98
CA VAL A 265 12.03 -19.50 3.08
C VAL A 265 11.54 -20.64 3.97
N VAL A 266 12.38 -21.66 4.09
CA VAL A 266 12.19 -22.77 5.03
C VAL A 266 13.14 -22.56 6.20
N PHE A 267 12.60 -22.53 7.41
CA PHE A 267 13.36 -22.30 8.64
C PHE A 267 12.68 -23.01 9.81
N GLU A 268 13.45 -23.33 10.85
CA GLU A 268 12.90 -23.71 12.14
C GLU A 268 12.35 -22.46 12.82
N GLY A 269 11.05 -22.22 12.67
CA GLY A 269 10.43 -21.03 13.25
C GLY A 269 10.14 -21.18 14.74
N ALA A 270 9.82 -20.04 15.36
CA ALA A 270 9.42 -19.98 16.76
C ALA A 270 7.92 -20.28 16.92
N GLU A 271 7.49 -20.66 18.13
CA GLU A 271 6.06 -20.75 18.42
C GLU A 271 5.40 -19.37 18.33
N TRP A 272 4.18 -19.32 17.78
CA TRP A 272 3.39 -18.08 17.79
C TRP A 272 3.14 -17.62 19.23
N PRO A 273 3.49 -16.38 19.58
CA PRO A 273 3.21 -15.88 20.93
C PRO A 273 1.70 -15.77 21.15
N SER A 274 1.22 -16.24 22.30
CA SER A 274 -0.21 -16.26 22.63
C SER A 274 -0.87 -14.88 22.61
N SER A 275 -0.09 -13.81 22.75
CA SER A 275 -0.56 -12.43 22.63
C SER A 275 -1.05 -12.04 21.24
N PHE A 276 -0.66 -12.78 20.18
CA PHE A 276 -1.04 -12.51 18.78
C PHE A 276 -2.13 -13.45 18.25
N ILE A 277 -2.53 -14.45 19.02
CA ILE A 277 -3.52 -15.46 18.61
C ILE A 277 -4.85 -15.13 19.27
N LEU A 278 -5.94 -15.14 18.48
CA LEU A 278 -7.28 -15.03 19.06
C LEU A 278 -7.65 -16.35 19.75
N PRO A 279 -8.28 -16.30 20.95
CA PRO A 279 -8.79 -17.50 21.59
C PRO A 279 -9.81 -18.16 20.67
N VAL A 280 -9.68 -19.47 20.45
CA VAL A 280 -10.69 -20.26 19.75
C VAL A 280 -11.95 -20.23 20.60
N VAL A 281 -13.02 -19.63 20.09
CA VAL A 281 -14.34 -19.77 20.68
C VAL A 281 -14.82 -21.16 20.27
N GLU A 282 -14.81 -22.11 21.21
CA GLU A 282 -15.51 -23.38 21.03
C GLU A 282 -17.01 -23.06 20.89
N GLU A 283 -17.59 -23.35 19.73
CA GLU A 283 -19.05 -23.39 19.53
C GLU A 283 -19.68 -24.60 20.21
#